data_AF-A0A2N5XD54-F1
#
_entry.id   AF-A0A2N5XD54-F1
#
_cell.length_a   1.000
_cell.length_b   1.000
_cell.length_c   1.000
_cell.angle_alpha   90.00
_cell.angle_beta   90.00
_cell.angle_gamma   90.00
#
_symmetry.space_group_name_H-M   'P 1'
#
loop_
_entity.id
_entity.type
_entity.pdbx_description
1 polymer ?
#
loop_
_entity_poly.entity_id
_entity_poly.type
_entity_poly.pdbx_seq_one_letter_code
_entity_poly.pdbx_strand_id
1 'polypeptide(L)'
;MGIQVDVVAGYPNNDEVERVLGLAESVGEPVTVTFMWEGRKEAERAVLVPAATLALWEHWAPTACPTREVGDDKQDETEKPELAHPAEFGAFTLFRRRVGGRTAVARGGVVVAELLDPDEAHWLQEQARNVRQSFMDPKQKAAFEEFLARQASLDD
;
A
#
# COMPACT_ATOMS: atom_id res chain seq x y z
N MET A 1 12.41 -4.79 4.48
CA MET A 1 11.94 -4.28 5.77
C MET A 1 11.86 -2.78 5.63
N GLY A 2 10.66 -2.27 5.38
CA GLY A 2 10.38 -0.85 5.53
C GLY A 2 10.07 -0.59 7.01
N ILE A 3 10.31 0.62 7.47
CA ILE A 3 9.84 1.05 8.79
C ILE A 3 8.31 1.05 8.72
N GLN A 4 7.64 0.17 9.49
CA GLN A 4 6.20 0.23 9.60
C GLN A 4 5.83 1.39 10.53
N VAL A 5 5.59 2.54 9.93
CA VAL A 5 5.00 3.68 10.63
C VAL A 5 3.49 3.48 10.58
N ASP A 6 2.88 3.22 11.74
CA ASP A 6 1.42 3.21 11.86
C ASP A 6 0.93 4.62 12.17
N VAL A 7 0.16 5.21 11.26
CA VAL A 7 -0.41 6.56 11.42
C VAL A 7 -1.93 6.46 11.50
N VAL A 8 -2.52 7.02 12.56
CA VAL A 8 -3.98 7.08 12.74
C VAL A 8 -4.43 8.53 12.57
N ALA A 9 -5.35 8.78 11.65
CA ALA A 9 -5.94 10.09 11.41
C ALA A 9 -7.45 10.01 11.65
N GLY A 10 -7.92 10.64 12.73
CA GLY A 10 -9.30 10.54 13.20
C GLY A 10 -10.11 11.77 12.81
N TYR A 11 -11.14 11.59 11.99
CA TYR A 11 -11.92 12.67 11.37
C TYR A 11 -11.01 13.72 10.69
N PRO A 12 -10.08 13.26 9.81
CA PRO A 12 -9.02 14.13 9.35
C PRO A 12 -9.55 15.25 8.47
N ASN A 13 -9.17 16.48 8.80
CA ASN A 13 -9.31 17.61 7.89
C ASN A 13 -8.22 17.57 6.81
N ASN A 14 -8.32 18.44 5.81
CA ASN A 14 -7.41 18.42 4.68
C ASN A 14 -5.92 18.53 5.08
N ASP A 15 -5.62 19.36 6.08
CA ASP A 15 -4.25 19.57 6.58
C ASP A 15 -3.68 18.31 7.25
N GLU A 16 -4.53 17.52 7.91
CA GLU A 16 -4.10 16.30 8.57
C GLU A 16 -3.81 15.20 7.54
N VAL A 17 -4.65 15.08 6.51
CA VAL A 17 -4.37 14.19 5.36
C VAL A 17 -3.07 14.61 4.66
N GLU A 18 -2.87 15.90 4.40
CA GLU A 18 -1.62 16.42 3.81
C GLU A 18 -0.39 16.07 4.66
N ARG A 19 -0.47 16.19 5.99
CA ARG A 19 0.64 15.82 6.88
C ARG A 19 0.98 14.34 6.80
N VAL A 20 -0.02 13.45 6.77
CA VAL A 20 0.22 12.00 6.66
C VAL A 20 0.88 11.66 5.32
N LEU A 21 0.37 12.22 4.23
CA LEU A 21 0.94 12.02 2.89
C LEU A 21 2.36 12.57 2.79
N GLY A 22 2.62 13.76 3.35
CA GLY A 22 3.95 14.36 3.40
C GLY A 22 4.94 13.58 4.25
N LEU A 23 4.50 13.02 5.39
CA LEU A 23 5.33 12.14 6.21
C LEU A 23 5.74 10.90 5.40
N ALA A 24 4.78 10.23 4.77
CA ALA A 24 5.07 9.01 4.03
C ALA A 24 5.91 9.26 2.77
N GLU A 25 5.72 10.39 2.07
CA GLU A 25 6.63 10.85 1.01
C GLU A 25 8.06 11.06 1.56
N SER A 26 8.21 11.68 2.74
CA SER A 26 9.52 11.95 3.33
C SER A 26 10.26 10.69 3.82
N VAL A 27 9.52 9.69 4.29
CA VAL A 27 10.08 8.42 4.76
C VAL A 27 10.61 7.61 3.59
N GLY A 28 9.92 7.65 2.44
CA GLY A 28 10.35 6.94 1.22
C GLY A 28 10.23 5.41 1.31
N GLU A 29 9.57 4.90 2.36
CA GLU A 29 9.26 3.49 2.60
C GLU A 29 7.74 3.30 2.71
N PRO A 30 7.22 2.06 2.57
CA PRO A 30 5.80 1.80 2.79
C PRO A 30 5.34 2.18 4.20
N VAL A 31 4.23 2.92 4.30
CA VAL A 31 3.67 3.41 5.57
C VAL A 31 2.23 2.89 5.72
N THR A 32 1.90 2.30 6.87
CA THR A 32 0.53 1.86 7.17
C THR A 32 -0.26 3.04 7.72
N VAL A 33 -1.36 3.38 7.07
CA VAL A 33 -2.23 4.50 7.44
C VAL A 33 -3.62 3.98 7.78
N THR A 34 -4.23 4.56 8.81
CA THR A 34 -5.59 4.27 9.24
C THR A 34 -6.37 5.57 9.28
N PHE A 35 -7.36 5.71 8.39
CA PHE A 35 -8.25 6.87 8.32
C PHE A 35 -9.59 6.56 8.96
N MET A 36 -10.02 7.34 9.95
CA MET A 36 -11.40 7.31 10.43
C MET A 36 -12.16 8.48 9.83
N TRP A 37 -12.91 8.24 8.75
CA TRP A 37 -13.67 9.31 8.08
C TRP A 37 -14.96 9.64 8.83
N GLU A 38 -15.38 10.91 8.80
CA GLU A 38 -16.68 11.31 9.33
C GLU A 38 -17.82 10.60 8.59
N GLY A 39 -18.75 10.01 9.34
CA GLY A 39 -19.89 9.28 8.79
C GLY A 39 -19.61 7.83 8.35
N ARG A 40 -18.36 7.34 8.37
CA ARG A 40 -18.06 5.91 8.21
C ARG A 40 -17.96 5.21 9.57
N LYS A 41 -18.57 4.02 9.68
CA LYS A 41 -18.53 3.21 10.91
C LYS A 41 -17.20 2.50 11.13
N GLU A 42 -16.46 2.24 10.05
CA GLU A 42 -15.22 1.47 10.08
C GLU A 42 -14.04 2.32 9.62
N ALA A 43 -12.91 2.14 10.29
CA ALA A 43 -11.66 2.79 9.93
C ALA A 43 -11.09 2.16 8.64
N GLU A 44 -10.70 3.00 7.69
CA GLU A 44 -10.07 2.58 6.45
C GLU A 44 -8.57 2.40 6.69
N ARG A 45 -8.12 1.15 6.73
CA ARG A 45 -6.70 0.80 6.83
C ARG A 45 -6.14 0.61 5.42
N ALA A 46 -5.05 1.29 5.12
CA ALA A 46 -4.35 1.18 3.84
C ALA A 46 -2.84 1.24 4.05
N VAL A 47 -2.07 0.87 3.04
CA VAL A 47 -0.61 1.04 3.01
C VAL A 47 -0.26 2.01 1.91
N LEU A 48 0.36 3.14 2.26
CA LEU A 48 0.93 4.07 1.30
C LEU A 48 2.29 3.55 0.84
N VAL A 49 2.38 3.11 -0.41
CA VAL A 49 3.59 2.57 -1.00
C VAL A 49 4.18 3.61 -1.97
N PRO A 50 5.44 4.04 -1.80
CA PRO A 50 6.11 4.93 -2.74
C PRO A 50 6.09 4.36 -4.17
N ALA A 51 5.87 5.20 -5.18
CA ALA A 51 5.65 4.75 -6.55
C ALA A 51 6.84 3.94 -7.10
N ALA A 52 8.07 4.32 -6.76
CA ALA A 52 9.28 3.60 -7.14
C ALA A 52 9.35 2.21 -6.47
N THR A 53 8.97 2.12 -5.21
CA THR A 53 8.91 0.86 -4.44
C THR A 53 7.85 -0.07 -5.01
N LEU A 54 6.67 0.46 -5.33
CA LEU A 54 5.60 -0.30 -5.96
C LEU A 54 6.02 -0.84 -7.33
N ALA A 55 6.62 0.00 -8.18
CA ALA A 55 7.12 -0.41 -9.49
C ALA A 55 8.18 -1.53 -9.38
N LEU A 56 9.03 -1.49 -8.36
CA LEU A 56 9.98 -2.57 -8.08
C LEU A 56 9.26 -3.86 -7.68
N TRP A 57 8.24 -3.78 -6.82
CA TRP A 57 7.48 -4.97 -6.42
C TRP A 57 6.76 -5.60 -7.61
N GLU A 58 6.07 -4.79 -8.41
CA GLU A 58 5.34 -5.25 -9.60
C GLU A 58 6.26 -5.82 -10.68
N HIS A 59 7.49 -5.32 -10.80
CA HIS A 59 8.49 -5.90 -11.70
C HIS A 59 8.83 -7.35 -11.33
N TRP A 60 8.90 -7.66 -10.04
CA TRP A 60 9.29 -8.98 -9.54
C TRP A 60 8.10 -9.88 -9.20
N ALA A 61 6.90 -9.34 -8.97
CA ALA A 61 5.67 -10.07 -8.73
C ALA A 61 5.01 -10.43 -10.08
N PRO A 62 5.21 -11.65 -10.64
CA PRO A 62 4.95 -11.95 -12.05
C PRO A 62 3.47 -12.12 -12.40
N THR A 63 2.58 -12.00 -11.41
CA THR A 63 1.15 -12.24 -11.54
C THR A 63 0.44 -11.12 -10.80
N ALA A 64 -0.68 -10.62 -11.32
CA ALA A 64 -1.58 -9.82 -10.50
C ALA A 64 -1.84 -10.60 -9.20
N CYS A 65 -1.87 -9.92 -8.05
CA CYS A 65 -2.40 -10.48 -6.80
C CYS A 65 -3.62 -11.31 -7.19
N PRO A 66 -3.73 -12.61 -6.80
CA PRO A 66 -4.90 -13.39 -7.15
C PRO A 66 -6.07 -12.52 -6.74
N THR A 67 -6.81 -12.05 -7.75
CA THR A 67 -8.01 -11.25 -7.55
C THR A 67 -8.74 -12.06 -6.51
N ARG A 68 -8.88 -11.54 -5.29
CA ARG A 68 -9.59 -12.21 -4.20
C ARG A 68 -10.79 -12.81 -4.90
N GLU A 69 -10.80 -14.15 -5.06
CA GLU A 69 -11.87 -14.79 -5.81
C GLU A 69 -13.10 -14.23 -5.14
N VAL A 70 -13.92 -13.53 -5.93
CA VAL A 70 -15.20 -13.06 -5.48
C VAL A 70 -15.88 -14.35 -5.07
N GLY A 71 -15.76 -14.66 -3.78
CA GLY A 71 -16.48 -15.73 -3.17
C GLY A 71 -17.90 -15.52 -3.61
N ASP A 72 -18.53 -16.62 -4.01
CA ASP A 72 -19.90 -16.76 -4.46
C ASP A 72 -20.92 -16.37 -3.36
N ASP A 73 -20.62 -15.31 -2.60
CA ASP A 73 -21.61 -14.48 -1.97
C ASP A 73 -22.23 -13.66 -3.10
N LYS A 74 -23.52 -13.89 -3.31
CA LYS A 74 -24.43 -12.98 -3.98
C LYS A 74 -24.22 -11.56 -3.43
N GLN A 75 -23.24 -10.84 -3.98
CA GLN A 75 -23.13 -9.41 -3.82
C GLN A 75 -24.29 -8.85 -4.62
N ASP A 76 -25.31 -8.41 -3.89
CA ASP A 76 -26.31 -7.50 -4.40
C ASP A 76 -25.63 -6.47 -5.31
N GLU A 77 -26.25 -6.18 -6.45
CA GLU A 77 -25.85 -5.17 -7.43
C GLU A 77 -25.90 -3.73 -6.86
N THR A 78 -25.34 -3.49 -5.68
CA THR A 78 -25.47 -2.23 -4.97
C THR A 78 -24.13 -1.51 -4.94
N GLU A 79 -24.09 -0.40 -5.68
CA GLU A 79 -23.01 0.58 -5.84
C GLU A 79 -21.88 0.20 -6.80
N LYS A 80 -22.06 0.59 -8.07
CA LYS A 80 -20.91 1.00 -8.90
C LYS A 80 -20.07 1.97 -8.06
N PRO A 81 -18.74 1.75 -7.90
CA PRO A 81 -17.90 2.70 -7.19
C PRO A 81 -18.13 4.09 -7.78
N GLU A 82 -18.61 5.01 -6.94
CA GLU A 82 -18.91 6.37 -7.36
C GLU A 82 -17.68 6.95 -8.05
N LEU A 83 -17.89 7.67 -9.16
CA LEU A 83 -16.81 8.38 -9.85
C LEU A 83 -16.34 9.51 -8.95
N ALA A 84 -15.51 9.18 -7.96
CA ALA A 84 -14.95 10.15 -7.06
C ALA A 84 -14.10 11.11 -7.91
N HIS A 85 -14.52 12.37 -7.95
CA HIS A 85 -13.67 13.44 -8.45
C HIS A 85 -12.33 13.38 -7.71
N PRO A 86 -11.21 13.74 -8.39
CA PRO A 86 -9.93 13.85 -7.71
C PRO A 86 -10.07 14.67 -6.43
N ALA A 87 -9.58 14.14 -5.31
CA ALA A 87 -9.68 14.78 -4.01
C ALA A 87 -8.37 15.52 -3.71
N GLU A 88 -8.45 16.83 -3.48
CA GLU A 88 -7.28 17.67 -3.21
C GLU A 88 -7.07 17.86 -1.71
N PHE A 89 -5.85 17.60 -1.26
CA PHE A 89 -5.39 17.70 0.12
C PHE A 89 -4.08 18.49 0.15
N GLY A 90 -4.19 19.82 0.18
CA GLY A 90 -3.04 20.72 0.13
C GLY A 90 -2.20 20.51 -1.13
N ALA A 91 -0.94 20.14 -0.97
CA ALA A 91 -0.04 19.85 -2.10
C ALA A 91 -0.35 18.53 -2.86
N PHE A 92 -1.23 17.68 -2.31
CA PHE A 92 -1.51 16.35 -2.85
C PHE A 92 -2.88 16.24 -3.52
N THR A 93 -2.98 15.36 -4.49
CA THR A 93 -4.23 14.99 -5.15
C THR A 93 -4.39 13.47 -5.17
N LEU A 94 -5.52 12.98 -4.68
CA LEU A 94 -5.87 11.55 -4.66
C LEU A 94 -6.75 11.21 -5.86
N PHE A 95 -6.32 10.21 -6.63
CA PHE A 95 -7.04 9.65 -7.76
C PHE A 95 -7.47 8.22 -7.45
N ARG A 96 -8.73 8.03 -7.08
CA ARG A 96 -9.29 6.69 -6.83
C ARG A 96 -9.50 5.96 -8.16
N ARG A 97 -8.83 4.83 -8.36
CA ARG A 97 -8.94 4.07 -9.61
C ARG A 97 -10.26 3.30 -9.64
N ARG A 98 -10.88 3.23 -10.83
CA ARG A 98 -12.15 2.49 -11.05
C ARG A 98 -12.01 0.98 -10.90
N VAL A 99 -10.82 0.44 -11.17
CA VAL A 99 -10.53 -0.99 -11.21
C VAL A 99 -9.34 -1.22 -10.29
N GLY A 100 -9.43 -2.26 -9.45
CA GLY A 100 -8.33 -2.67 -8.56
C GLY A 100 -8.25 -1.96 -7.21
N GLY A 101 -9.19 -1.05 -6.87
CA GLY A 101 -9.32 -0.49 -5.52
C GLY A 101 -8.22 0.47 -5.04
N ARG A 102 -7.07 0.52 -5.73
CA ARG A 102 -5.93 1.39 -5.40
C ARG A 102 -6.25 2.88 -5.60
N THR A 103 -5.63 3.72 -4.79
CA THR A 103 -5.71 5.18 -4.91
C THR A 103 -4.34 5.77 -5.18
N ALA A 104 -4.15 6.43 -6.32
CA ALA A 104 -2.89 7.09 -6.63
C ALA A 104 -2.81 8.44 -5.91
N VAL A 105 -1.66 8.71 -5.29
CA VAL A 105 -1.36 9.98 -4.62
C VAL A 105 -0.37 10.74 -5.50
N ALA A 106 -0.79 11.90 -5.98
CA ALA A 106 0.03 12.76 -6.82
C ALA A 106 0.40 14.06 -6.12
N ARG A 107 1.58 14.58 -6.42
CA ARG A 107 2.05 15.91 -6.03
C ARG A 107 2.58 16.62 -7.26
N GLY A 108 2.08 17.82 -7.55
CA GLY A 108 2.49 18.58 -8.75
C GLY A 108 2.30 17.81 -10.07
N GLY A 109 1.28 16.95 -10.16
CA GLY A 109 0.99 16.14 -11.34
C GLY A 109 1.81 14.86 -11.48
N VAL A 110 2.70 14.56 -10.53
CA VAL A 110 3.51 13.32 -10.51
C VAL A 110 2.96 12.38 -9.45
N VAL A 111 2.73 11.11 -9.78
CA VAL A 111 2.34 10.08 -8.81
C VAL A 111 3.56 9.76 -7.93
N VAL A 112 3.46 10.11 -6.64
CA VAL A 112 4.54 9.90 -5.66
C VAL A 112 4.37 8.60 -4.88
N ALA A 113 3.11 8.15 -4.72
CA ALA A 113 2.77 6.92 -4.01
C ALA A 113 1.41 6.38 -4.45
N GLU A 114 1.10 5.13 -4.07
CA GLU A 114 -0.25 4.58 -4.14
C GLU A 114 -0.68 4.05 -2.77
N LEU A 115 -1.95 4.26 -2.43
CA LEU A 115 -2.62 3.60 -1.32
C LEU A 115 -3.13 2.23 -1.80
N LEU A 116 -2.63 1.17 -1.16
CA LEU A 116 -3.00 -0.22 -1.40
C LEU A 116 -3.75 -0.78 -0.19
N ASP A 117 -4.52 -1.83 -0.44
CA ASP A 117 -5.00 -2.71 0.61
C ASP A 117 -3.80 -3.36 1.36
N PRO A 118 -3.83 -3.49 2.70
CA PRO A 118 -2.72 -4.08 3.44
C PRO A 118 -2.35 -5.51 3.03
N ASP A 119 -3.34 -6.34 2.69
CA ASP A 119 -3.09 -7.72 2.27
C ASP A 119 -2.46 -7.75 0.88
N GLU A 120 -2.92 -6.88 -0.02
CA GLU A 120 -2.33 -6.71 -1.35
C GLU A 120 -0.87 -6.22 -1.26
N ALA A 121 -0.59 -5.21 -0.44
CA ALA A 121 0.75 -4.67 -0.25
C ALA A 121 1.71 -5.72 0.32
N HIS A 122 1.25 -6.48 1.33
CA HIS A 122 2.03 -7.57 1.91
C HIS A 122 2.33 -8.65 0.87
N TRP A 123 1.31 -9.10 0.13
CA TRP A 123 1.47 -10.11 -0.91
C TRP A 123 2.47 -9.68 -1.99
N LEU A 124 2.37 -8.45 -2.50
CA LEU A 124 3.29 -7.92 -3.52
C LEU A 124 4.74 -7.90 -3.00
N GLN A 125 4.93 -7.44 -1.77
CA GLN A 125 6.25 -7.40 -1.15
C GLN A 125 6.86 -8.80 -1.01
N GLU A 126 6.06 -9.79 -0.56
CA GLU A 126 6.51 -11.17 -0.41
C GLU A 126 6.83 -11.82 -1.75
N GLN A 127 5.97 -11.68 -2.76
CA GLN A 127 6.21 -12.23 -4.09
C GLN A 127 7.47 -11.63 -4.72
N ALA A 128 7.61 -10.31 -4.67
CA ALA A 128 8.78 -9.62 -5.19
C ALA A 128 10.07 -10.13 -4.52
N ARG A 129 10.03 -10.34 -3.20
CA ARG A 129 11.15 -10.91 -2.44
C ARG A 129 11.45 -12.34 -2.87
N ASN A 130 10.44 -13.20 -2.92
CA ASN A 130 10.61 -14.63 -3.22
C ASN A 130 11.16 -14.85 -4.63
N VAL A 131 10.62 -14.12 -5.62
CA VAL A 131 11.12 -14.19 -6.99
C VAL A 131 12.53 -13.65 -7.09
N ARG A 132 12.85 -12.50 -6.47
CA ARG A 132 14.23 -12.00 -6.47
C ARG A 132 15.21 -12.99 -5.82
N GLN A 133 14.82 -13.66 -4.75
CA GLN A 133 15.64 -14.71 -4.11
C GLN A 133 15.85 -15.93 -5.02
N SER A 134 14.93 -16.25 -5.93
CA SER A 134 15.07 -17.36 -6.88
C SER A 134 16.19 -17.14 -7.90
N PHE A 135 16.55 -15.88 -8.17
CA PHE A 135 17.68 -15.51 -9.04
C PHE A 135 19.01 -15.44 -8.29
N MET A 136 19.02 -15.60 -6.96
CA MET A 136 20.26 -15.60 -6.17
C MET A 136 20.94 -16.96 -6.21
N ASP A 137 22.28 -16.97 -6.11
CA ASP A 137 23.01 -18.21 -5.90
C ASP A 137 22.55 -18.90 -4.59
N PRO A 138 22.49 -20.23 -4.51
CA PRO A 138 21.98 -20.95 -3.33
C PRO A 138 22.65 -20.53 -2.01
N LYS A 139 23.95 -20.21 -2.07
CA LYS A 139 24.72 -19.74 -0.90
C LYS A 139 24.31 -18.33 -0.46
N GLN A 140 23.97 -17.46 -1.42
CA GLN A 140 23.47 -16.11 -1.14
C GLN A 140 22.04 -16.16 -0.60
N LYS A 141 21.20 -17.03 -1.16
CA LYS A 141 19.83 -17.27 -0.67
C LYS A 141 19.83 -17.70 0.80
N ALA A 142 20.64 -18.70 1.17
CA ALA A 142 20.73 -19.18 2.55
C ALA A 142 21.23 -18.09 3.53
N ALA A 143 22.24 -17.31 3.14
CA ALA A 143 22.72 -16.19 3.96
C ALA A 143 21.67 -15.10 4.17
N PHE A 144 20.85 -14.84 3.14
CA PHE A 144 19.76 -13.87 3.22
C PHE A 144 18.61 -14.38 4.11
N GLU A 145 18.23 -15.66 4.01
CA GLU A 145 17.24 -16.29 4.89
C GLU A 145 17.68 -16.27 6.36
N GLU A 146 18.95 -16.57 6.63
CA GLU A 146 19.53 -16.52 7.98
C GLU A 146 19.57 -15.09 8.55
N PHE A 147 19.88 -14.10 7.71
CA PHE A 147 19.80 -12.68 8.09
C PHE A 147 18.38 -12.30 8.50
N LEU A 148 17.38 -12.73 7.72
CA LEU A 148 15.97 -12.44 8.00
C LEU A 148 15.48 -13.14 9.27
N ALA A 149 15.86 -14.40 9.49
CA ALA A 149 15.50 -15.14 10.69
C ALA A 149 16.04 -14.46 11.97
N ARG A 150 17.23 -13.84 11.90
CA ARG A 150 17.80 -13.05 13.00
C ARG A 150 17.11 -11.71 13.23
N GLN A 151 16.51 -11.13 12.20
CA GLN A 151 15.73 -9.89 12.34
C GLN A 151 14.35 -10.18 12.95
N ALA A 152 13.68 -11.26 12.53
CA ALA A 152 12.39 -11.66 13.11
C ALA A 152 12.46 -11.94 14.63
N SER A 153 13.62 -12.42 15.12
CA SER A 153 13.84 -12.61 16.56
C SER A 153 14.13 -11.33 17.36
N LEU A 154 14.25 -10.17 16.71
CA LEU A 154 14.48 -8.87 17.36
C LEU A 154 13.19 -8.05 17.52
N ASP A 155 12.11 -8.43 16.82
CA ASP A 155 10.79 -7.77 16.87
C ASP A 155 9.79 -8.51 17.80
N ASP A 156 10.27 -9.48 18.60
CA ASP A 156 9.56 -10.23 19.66
C ASP A 156 10.06 -9.78 21.05
#